data_AF-A0A840H151-F1
#
_entry.id   AF-A0A840H151-F1
#
_cell.length_a   1.000
_cell.length_b   1.000
_cell.length_c   1.000
_cell.angle_alpha   90.00
_cell.angle_beta   90.00
_cell.angle_gamma   90.00
#
_symmetry.space_group_name_H-M   'P 1'
#
loop_
_entity.id
_entity.type
_entity.pdbx_description
1 polymer ?
#
loop_
_entity_poly.entity_id
_entity_poly.type
_entity_poly.pdbx_seq_one_letter_code
_entity_poly.pdbx_strand_id
1 'polypeptide(L)'
;MSAEQSPKIVIVDESPIRAAILEEGLREAGFTQVVHIREMQSLLARIYAVDPDIILIDLENPSRDVLEAMFQVSRAVKRPIAMFVDQSDSASIQASVEAGVSAYIVDGLKKERIKPILDLCVSRFNAFAKLQEELERTKSQLEDRKIIERAKGILMKVKGLTEDEAYVLLRSTAMREKKKIGEIAQSIITASEMLK
;
A
#
# COMPACT_ATOMS: atom_id res chain seq x y z
N MET A 1 -15.34 -18.67 -17.50
CA MET A 1 -13.93 -18.65 -17.10
C MET A 1 -13.24 -17.62 -17.99
N SER A 2 -13.14 -16.38 -17.52
CA SER A 2 -12.52 -15.30 -18.28
C SER A 2 -11.02 -15.58 -18.39
N ALA A 3 -10.45 -15.38 -19.57
CA ALA A 3 -9.02 -15.57 -19.81
C ALA A 3 -8.20 -14.82 -18.74
N GLU A 4 -7.48 -15.55 -17.88
CA GLU A 4 -6.54 -14.94 -16.94
C GLU A 4 -5.47 -14.22 -17.76
N GLN A 5 -5.54 -12.89 -17.80
CA GLN A 5 -4.46 -12.08 -18.35
C GLN A 5 -3.20 -12.38 -17.54
N SER A 6 -2.12 -12.71 -18.25
CA SER A 6 -0.79 -12.82 -17.64
C SER A 6 -0.52 -11.55 -16.85
N PRO A 7 -0.13 -11.64 -15.56
CA PRO A 7 0.15 -10.46 -14.75
C PRO A 7 1.28 -9.66 -15.40
N LYS A 8 1.17 -8.33 -15.31
CA LYS A 8 2.17 -7.40 -15.84
C LYS A 8 3.28 -7.22 -14.82
N ILE A 9 4.49 -7.60 -15.21
CA ILE A 9 5.67 -7.60 -14.35
C ILE A 9 6.62 -6.51 -14.82
N VAL A 10 7.05 -5.66 -13.90
CA VAL A 10 8.13 -4.71 -14.14
C VAL A 10 9.41 -5.24 -13.53
N ILE A 11 10.48 -5.30 -14.33
CA ILE A 11 11.84 -5.54 -13.86
C ILE A 11 12.55 -4.20 -13.74
N VAL A 12 13.18 -3.95 -12.60
CA VAL A 12 14.03 -2.80 -12.36
C VAL A 12 15.45 -3.33 -12.14
N ASP A 13 16.32 -3.10 -13.12
CA ASP A 13 17.72 -3.56 -13.09
C ASP A 13 18.56 -2.70 -14.04
N GLU A 14 19.72 -2.23 -13.58
CA GLU A 14 20.65 -1.46 -14.40
C GLU A 14 21.39 -2.32 -15.44
N SER A 15 21.53 -3.62 -15.20
CA SER A 15 22.22 -4.56 -16.10
C SER A 15 21.27 -5.12 -17.16
N PRO A 16 21.50 -4.83 -18.46
CA PRO A 16 20.69 -5.39 -19.54
C PRO A 16 20.81 -6.92 -19.63
N ILE A 17 21.96 -7.48 -19.25
CA ILE A 17 22.24 -8.91 -19.35
C ILE A 17 21.41 -9.68 -18.31
N ARG A 18 21.44 -9.24 -17.05
CA ARG A 18 20.66 -9.87 -15.97
C ARG A 18 19.16 -9.71 -16.21
N ALA A 19 18.72 -8.51 -16.60
CA ALA A 19 17.34 -8.26 -16.95
C ALA A 19 16.84 -9.18 -18.07
N ALA A 20 17.65 -9.42 -19.11
CA ALA A 20 17.29 -10.34 -20.19
C ALA A 20 17.18 -11.79 -19.71
N ILE A 21 18.08 -12.24 -18.82
CA ILE A 21 18.01 -13.59 -18.21
C ILE A 21 16.73 -13.74 -17.37
N LEU A 22 16.39 -12.72 -16.59
CA LEU A 22 15.19 -12.70 -15.78
C LEU A 22 13.91 -12.65 -16.63
N GLU A 23 13.90 -11.81 -17.65
CA GLU A 23 12.81 -11.73 -18.61
C GLU A 23 12.57 -13.08 -19.30
N GLU A 24 13.63 -13.76 -19.72
CA GLU A 24 13.53 -15.10 -20.31
C GLU A 24 12.99 -16.12 -19.31
N GLY A 25 13.49 -16.12 -18.06
CA GLY A 25 12.98 -16.98 -17.01
C GLY A 25 11.50 -16.75 -16.68
N LEU A 26 11.04 -15.49 -16.74
CA LEU A 26 9.63 -15.13 -16.57
C LEU A 26 8.78 -15.60 -17.76
N ARG A 27 9.27 -15.42 -18.98
CA ARG A 27 8.59 -15.88 -20.21
C ARG A 27 8.42 -17.39 -20.22
N GLU A 28 9.46 -18.14 -19.89
CA GLU A 28 9.40 -19.61 -19.75
C GLU A 28 8.43 -20.06 -18.65
N ALA A 29 8.30 -19.29 -17.57
CA ALA A 29 7.33 -19.55 -16.50
C ALA A 29 5.87 -19.15 -16.87
N GLY A 30 5.64 -18.65 -18.09
CA GLY A 30 4.33 -18.28 -18.63
C GLY A 30 3.96 -16.81 -18.47
N PHE A 31 4.86 -15.97 -17.94
CA PHE A 31 4.65 -14.53 -17.80
C PHE A 31 5.07 -13.80 -19.08
N THR A 32 4.08 -13.32 -19.84
CA THR A 32 4.31 -12.75 -21.17
C THR A 32 4.37 -11.23 -21.19
N GLN A 33 3.87 -10.57 -20.14
CA GLN A 33 3.84 -9.12 -19.99
C GLN A 33 4.96 -8.64 -19.08
N VAL A 34 6.18 -8.55 -19.62
CA VAL A 34 7.37 -8.08 -18.87
C VAL A 34 7.85 -6.75 -19.43
N VAL A 35 8.10 -5.79 -18.55
CA VAL A 35 8.63 -4.46 -18.89
C VAL A 35 9.91 -4.20 -18.11
N HIS A 36 11.01 -3.89 -18.80
CA HIS A 36 12.27 -3.56 -18.16
C HIS A 36 12.44 -2.04 -18.00
N ILE A 37 12.71 -1.59 -16.77
CA ILE A 37 13.12 -0.23 -16.42
C ILE A 37 14.58 -0.26 -15.99
N ARG A 38 15.45 0.41 -16.76
CA ARG A 38 16.89 0.46 -16.51
C ARG A 38 17.30 1.50 -15.49
N GLU A 39 16.58 2.61 -15.45
CA GLU A 39 16.98 3.80 -14.71
C GLU A 39 16.09 4.01 -13.50
N MET A 40 16.72 4.24 -12.35
CA MET A 40 16.04 4.58 -11.10
C MET A 40 15.47 6.02 -11.09
N GLN A 41 15.88 6.86 -12.05
CA GLN A 41 15.37 8.23 -12.18
C GLN A 41 13.90 8.22 -12.58
N SER A 42 13.08 8.95 -11.82
CA SER A 42 11.62 8.99 -11.99
C SER A 42 10.97 7.60 -11.94
N LEU A 43 11.57 6.64 -11.24
CA LEU A 43 11.10 5.25 -11.16
C LEU A 43 9.62 5.16 -10.78
N LEU A 44 9.19 5.93 -9.77
CA LEU A 44 7.79 5.99 -9.34
C LEU A 44 6.84 6.37 -10.48
N ALA A 45 7.15 7.45 -11.21
CA ALA A 45 6.30 7.91 -12.32
C ALA A 45 6.21 6.85 -13.43
N ARG A 46 7.31 6.16 -13.73
CA ARG A 46 7.34 5.06 -14.70
C ARG A 46 6.52 3.86 -14.24
N ILE A 47 6.64 3.47 -12.96
CA ILE A 47 5.83 2.40 -12.37
C ILE A 47 4.34 2.75 -12.47
N TYR A 48 3.95 3.98 -12.12
CA TYR A 48 2.56 4.42 -12.25
C TYR A 48 2.06 4.45 -13.70
N ALA A 49 2.91 4.82 -14.66
CA ALA A 49 2.55 4.81 -16.07
C ALA A 49 2.37 3.39 -16.64
N VAL A 50 3.18 2.43 -16.18
CA VAL A 50 3.09 1.03 -16.61
C VAL A 50 1.93 0.31 -15.93
N ASP A 51 1.61 0.68 -14.68
CA ASP A 51 0.66 0.02 -13.79
C ASP A 51 0.88 -1.51 -13.73
N PRO A 52 2.00 -1.96 -13.12
CA PRO A 52 2.32 -3.38 -13.01
C PRO A 52 1.55 -4.06 -11.88
N ASP A 53 1.31 -5.36 -12.04
CA ASP A 53 0.79 -6.23 -10.99
C ASP A 53 1.89 -6.66 -10.02
N ILE A 54 3.13 -6.79 -10.50
CA ILE A 54 4.29 -7.18 -9.68
C ILE A 54 5.52 -6.40 -10.11
N ILE A 55 6.35 -6.01 -9.13
CA ILE A 55 7.62 -5.34 -9.36
C ILE A 55 8.75 -6.23 -8.87
N LEU A 56 9.71 -6.48 -9.75
CA LEU A 56 10.96 -7.16 -9.46
C LEU A 56 12.08 -6.14 -9.50
N ILE A 57 12.83 -6.02 -8.41
CA ILE A 57 13.97 -5.12 -8.33
C ILE A 57 15.20 -5.98 -8.12
N ASP A 58 16.13 -5.99 -9.08
CA ASP A 58 17.41 -6.66 -8.93
C ASP A 58 18.47 -5.63 -8.56
N LEU A 59 19.06 -5.80 -7.38
CA LEU A 59 20.09 -4.93 -6.84
C LEU A 59 21.33 -5.79 -6.62
N GLU A 60 22.42 -5.49 -7.30
CA GLU A 60 23.65 -6.28 -7.16
C GLU A 60 24.28 -6.03 -5.77
N ASN A 61 24.83 -4.85 -5.55
CA ASN A 61 25.45 -4.47 -4.27
C ASN A 61 24.90 -3.10 -3.83
N PRO A 62 23.62 -3.01 -3.41
CA PRO A 62 23.03 -1.73 -3.03
C PRO A 62 23.64 -1.20 -1.73
N SER A 63 23.90 0.11 -1.69
CA SER A 63 24.18 0.80 -0.43
C SER A 63 22.92 0.86 0.44
N ARG A 64 23.09 1.17 1.73
CA ARG A 64 21.96 1.39 2.66
C ARG A 64 20.99 2.47 2.15
N ASP A 65 21.53 3.54 1.57
CA ASP A 65 20.74 4.65 1.03
C ASP A 65 19.86 4.21 -0.15
N VAL A 66 20.38 3.33 -1.02
CA VAL A 66 19.61 2.76 -2.14
C VAL A 66 18.48 1.88 -1.62
N LEU A 67 18.76 1.04 -0.63
CA LEU A 67 17.73 0.22 0.01
C LEU A 67 16.64 1.08 0.65
N GLU A 68 17.03 2.14 1.37
CA GLU A 68 16.08 3.08 1.97
C GLU A 68 15.21 3.76 0.92
N ALA A 69 15.79 4.22 -0.19
CA ALA A 69 15.04 4.78 -1.30
C ALA A 69 14.03 3.77 -1.87
N MET A 70 14.42 2.51 -2.06
CA MET A 70 13.51 1.47 -2.54
C MET A 70 12.39 1.13 -1.54
N PHE A 71 12.64 1.27 -0.24
CA PHE A 71 11.58 1.15 0.77
C PHE A 71 10.55 2.27 0.68
N GLN A 72 10.98 3.51 0.41
CA GLN A 72 10.03 4.60 0.18
C GLN A 72 9.19 4.35 -1.07
N VAL A 73 9.81 3.79 -2.12
CA VAL A 73 9.09 3.36 -3.33
C VAL A 73 8.07 2.28 -2.99
N SER A 74 8.41 1.25 -2.21
CA SER A 74 7.50 0.16 -1.87
C SER A 74 6.31 0.61 -1.01
N ARG A 75 6.47 1.65 -0.18
CA ARG A 75 5.35 2.23 0.59
C ARG A 75 4.42 3.09 -0.26
N ALA A 76 4.98 3.80 -1.23
CA ALA A 76 4.21 4.63 -2.14
C ALA A 76 3.45 3.78 -3.17
N VAL A 77 4.07 2.70 -3.64
CA VAL A 77 3.50 1.82 -4.65
C VAL A 77 2.70 0.72 -3.97
N LYS A 78 1.38 0.73 -4.15
CA LYS A 78 0.48 -0.31 -3.63
C LYS A 78 0.51 -1.58 -4.49
N ARG A 79 1.70 -2.11 -4.78
CA ARG A 79 1.91 -3.34 -5.56
C ARG A 79 2.89 -4.28 -4.85
N PRO A 80 2.77 -5.60 -5.01
CA PRO A 80 3.77 -6.57 -4.59
C PRO A 80 5.16 -6.25 -5.15
N ILE A 81 6.17 -6.17 -4.28
CA ILE A 81 7.57 -5.95 -4.67
C ILE A 81 8.43 -7.10 -4.15
N ALA A 82 9.16 -7.75 -5.06
CA ALA A 82 10.22 -8.69 -4.72
C ALA A 82 11.58 -8.08 -5.07
N MET A 83 12.46 -8.01 -4.07
CA MET A 83 13.79 -7.43 -4.19
C MET A 83 14.83 -8.53 -4.11
N PHE A 84 15.70 -8.59 -5.11
CA PHE A 84 16.83 -9.51 -5.20
C PHE A 84 18.08 -8.74 -4.86
N VAL A 85 18.88 -9.29 -3.94
CA VAL A 85 20.12 -8.66 -3.50
C VAL A 85 21.25 -9.68 -3.52
N ASP A 86 22.35 -9.35 -4.18
CA ASP A 86 23.54 -10.20 -4.27
C ASP A 86 24.55 -9.84 -3.18
N GLN A 87 24.21 -10.07 -1.89
CA GLN A 87 25.22 -9.99 -0.83
C GLN A 87 25.00 -10.90 0.37
N SER A 88 26.12 -11.44 0.84
CA SER A 88 26.33 -12.46 1.88
C SER A 88 26.27 -11.96 3.33
N ASP A 89 25.90 -10.70 3.59
CA ASP A 89 25.91 -10.12 4.94
C ASP A 89 24.49 -9.88 5.46
N SER A 90 23.83 -11.00 5.79
CA SER A 90 22.43 -11.11 6.24
C SER A 90 22.08 -10.25 7.46
N ALA A 91 23.08 -9.84 8.26
CA ALA A 91 22.87 -9.14 9.53
C ALA A 91 22.51 -7.64 9.37
N SER A 92 23.02 -6.95 8.35
CA SER A 92 22.70 -5.51 8.15
C SER A 92 21.33 -5.28 7.49
N ILE A 93 20.83 -6.27 6.74
CA ILE A 93 19.59 -6.14 5.96
C ILE A 93 18.38 -6.41 6.86
N GLN A 94 18.48 -7.38 7.77
CA GLN A 94 17.35 -7.83 8.61
C GLN A 94 16.84 -6.75 9.59
N ALA A 95 17.71 -5.85 10.05
CA ALA A 95 17.33 -4.71 10.90
C ALA A 95 16.48 -3.66 10.17
N SER A 96 16.40 -3.71 8.84
CA SER A 96 15.64 -2.77 8.00
C SER A 96 14.30 -3.33 7.49
N VAL A 97 13.99 -4.61 7.79
CA VAL A 97 12.90 -5.41 7.19
C VAL A 97 11.49 -5.06 7.70
N GLU A 98 11.34 -4.15 8.65
CA GLU A 98 10.01 -3.79 9.21
C GLU A 98 9.13 -2.91 8.28
N ALA A 99 9.57 -2.60 7.07
CA ALA A 99 8.96 -1.58 6.22
C ALA A 99 7.92 -2.07 5.18
N GLY A 100 7.57 -3.36 5.14
CA GLY A 100 6.48 -3.87 4.29
C GLY A 100 6.89 -4.35 2.89
N VAL A 101 8.15 -4.78 2.69
CA VAL A 101 8.55 -5.44 1.45
C VAL A 101 8.03 -6.87 1.41
N SER A 102 7.47 -7.26 0.27
CA SER A 102 6.74 -8.52 0.13
C SER A 102 7.66 -9.74 0.03
N ALA A 103 8.88 -9.63 -0.49
CA ALA A 103 9.90 -10.67 -0.37
C ALA A 103 11.33 -10.13 -0.59
N TYR A 104 12.28 -10.67 0.20
CA TYR A 104 13.72 -10.47 0.04
C TYR A 104 14.35 -11.81 -0.32
N ILE A 105 15.08 -11.89 -1.42
CA ILE A 105 15.75 -13.12 -1.85
C ILE A 105 17.24 -12.89 -1.99
N VAL A 106 17.98 -13.62 -1.14
CA VAL A 106 19.43 -13.80 -1.21
C VAL A 106 19.72 -14.99 -2.13
N ASP A 107 20.83 -14.95 -2.88
CA ASP A 107 21.29 -15.94 -3.89
C ASP A 107 20.72 -15.80 -5.31
N GLY A 108 20.32 -14.60 -5.70
CA GLY A 108 19.92 -14.28 -7.08
C GLY A 108 18.71 -15.08 -7.61
N LEU A 109 18.41 -14.87 -8.89
CA LEU A 109 17.27 -15.46 -9.58
C LEU A 109 17.65 -16.72 -10.35
N LYS A 110 17.37 -17.89 -9.76
CA LYS A 110 17.31 -19.17 -10.50
C LYS A 110 15.91 -19.32 -11.08
N LYS A 111 15.81 -19.70 -12.36
CA LYS A 111 14.54 -19.85 -13.10
C LYS A 111 13.47 -20.63 -12.33
N GLU A 112 13.88 -21.74 -11.72
CA GLU A 112 13.03 -22.64 -10.92
C GLU A 112 12.40 -21.97 -9.69
N ARG A 113 13.02 -20.91 -9.17
CA ARG A 113 12.59 -20.21 -7.96
C ARG A 113 11.65 -19.03 -8.24
N ILE A 114 11.54 -18.58 -9.49
CA ILE A 114 10.79 -17.38 -9.87
C ILE A 114 9.33 -17.47 -9.43
N LYS A 115 8.62 -18.53 -9.85
CA LYS A 115 7.18 -18.67 -9.57
C LYS A 115 6.88 -18.77 -8.07
N PRO A 116 7.55 -19.63 -7.27
CA PRO A 116 7.35 -19.67 -5.82
C PRO A 116 7.60 -18.33 -5.12
N ILE A 117 8.60 -17.57 -5.60
CA ILE A 117 8.93 -16.25 -5.06
C ILE A 117 7.82 -15.23 -5.35
N LEU A 118 7.30 -15.22 -6.59
CA LEU A 118 6.20 -14.35 -6.98
C LEU A 118 4.95 -14.68 -6.17
N ASP A 119 4.62 -15.96 -6.01
CA ASP A 119 3.46 -16.41 -5.23
C ASP A 119 3.58 -15.97 -3.77
N LEU A 120 4.76 -16.12 -3.15
CA LEU A 120 5.03 -15.65 -1.80
C LEU A 120 4.90 -14.13 -1.69
N CYS A 121 5.42 -13.39 -2.67
CA CYS A 121 5.36 -11.93 -2.74
C CYS A 121 3.90 -11.45 -2.78
N VAL A 122 3.10 -11.97 -3.70
CA VAL A 122 1.68 -11.63 -3.84
C VAL A 122 0.90 -11.97 -2.56
N SER A 123 1.14 -13.15 -1.99
CA SER A 123 0.49 -13.59 -0.75
C SER A 123 0.79 -12.66 0.42
N ARG A 124 2.08 -12.31 0.62
CA ARG A 124 2.50 -11.39 1.68
C ARG A 124 1.95 -9.98 1.47
N PHE A 125 1.96 -9.47 0.24
CA PHE A 125 1.36 -8.18 -0.08
C PHE A 125 -0.12 -8.14 0.28
N ASN A 126 -0.89 -9.15 -0.15
CA ASN A 126 -2.33 -9.20 0.12
C ASN A 126 -2.63 -9.31 1.62
N ALA A 127 -1.87 -10.12 2.36
CA ALA A 127 -2.02 -10.21 3.81
C ALA A 127 -1.75 -8.86 4.50
N PHE A 128 -0.69 -8.16 4.10
CA PHE A 128 -0.33 -6.86 4.67
C PHE A 128 -1.33 -5.76 4.28
N ALA A 129 -1.75 -5.71 3.02
CA ALA A 129 -2.74 -4.76 2.53
C ALA A 129 -4.08 -4.90 3.29
N LYS A 130 -4.52 -6.14 3.55
CA LYS A 130 -5.71 -6.41 4.36
C LYS A 130 -5.56 -5.91 5.79
N LEU A 131 -4.42 -6.15 6.43
CA LEU A 131 -4.15 -5.65 7.79
C LEU A 131 -4.14 -4.11 7.83
N GLN A 132 -3.54 -3.46 6.83
CA GLN A 132 -3.56 -1.99 6.73
C GLN A 132 -4.98 -1.45 6.54
N GLU A 133 -5.79 -2.08 5.68
CA GLU A 133 -7.18 -1.69 5.46
C GLU A 133 -8.01 -1.84 6.75
N GLU A 134 -7.84 -2.94 7.49
CA GLU A 134 -8.50 -3.15 8.77
C GLU A 134 -8.07 -2.14 9.82
N LEU A 135 -6.78 -1.80 9.87
CA LEU A 135 -6.23 -0.77 10.76
C LEU A 135 -6.82 0.61 10.45
N GLU A 136 -6.83 1.02 9.19
CA GLU A 136 -7.38 2.31 8.77
C GLU A 136 -8.89 2.40 9.02
N ARG A 137 -9.63 1.32 8.75
CA ARG A 137 -11.06 1.24 9.10
C ARG A 137 -11.29 1.42 10.60
N THR A 138 -10.47 0.78 11.43
CA THR A 138 -10.60 0.85 12.89
C THR A 138 -10.24 2.25 13.42
N LYS A 139 -9.18 2.87 12.91
CA LYS A 139 -8.82 4.25 13.25
C LYS A 139 -9.93 5.23 12.88
N SER A 140 -10.46 5.12 11.66
CA SER A 140 -11.56 5.98 11.20
C SER A 140 -12.81 5.85 12.08
N GLN A 141 -13.17 4.63 12.50
CA GLN A 141 -14.29 4.41 13.44
C GLN A 141 -14.05 5.08 14.81
N LEU A 142 -12.81 5.04 15.32
CA LEU A 142 -12.46 5.67 16.59
C LEU A 142 -12.51 7.20 16.50
N GLU A 143 -12.01 7.77 15.41
CA GLU A 143 -12.07 9.22 15.14
C GLU A 143 -13.52 9.70 15.00
N ASP A 144 -14.33 8.99 14.21
CA ASP A 144 -15.76 9.27 14.04
C ASP A 144 -16.46 9.28 15.40
N ARG A 145 -16.18 8.31 16.28
CA ARG A 145 -16.77 8.27 17.62
C ARG A 145 -16.43 9.53 18.43
N LYS A 146 -15.17 9.98 18.43
CA LYS A 146 -14.77 11.21 19.14
C LYS A 146 -15.48 12.44 18.61
N ILE A 147 -15.60 12.55 17.29
CA ILE A 147 -16.27 13.68 16.62
C ILE A 147 -17.77 13.68 16.94
N ILE A 148 -18.42 12.51 16.89
CA ILE A 148 -19.85 12.36 17.23
C ILE A 148 -20.11 12.75 18.69
N GLU A 149 -19.31 12.27 19.64
CA GLU A 149 -19.46 12.64 21.07
C GLU A 149 -19.33 14.15 21.28
N ARG A 150 -18.34 14.79 20.63
CA ARG A 150 -18.14 16.23 20.71
C ARG A 150 -19.32 17.02 20.11
N ALA A 151 -19.84 16.57 18.97
CA ALA A 151 -21.01 17.18 18.34
C ALA A 151 -22.29 17.01 19.18
N LYS A 152 -22.51 15.84 19.79
CA LYS A 152 -23.60 15.64 20.76
C LYS A 152 -23.51 16.66 21.90
N GLY A 153 -22.33 16.81 22.51
CA GLY A 153 -22.12 17.78 23.59
C GLY A 153 -22.41 19.23 23.20
N ILE A 154 -22.14 19.62 21.95
CA ILE A 154 -22.51 20.94 21.41
C ILE A 154 -24.04 21.05 21.26
N LEU A 155 -24.69 20.05 20.64
CA LEU A 155 -26.14 20.05 20.46
C LEU A 155 -26.90 20.07 21.79
N MET A 156 -26.41 19.34 22.80
CA MET A 156 -26.96 19.35 24.15
C MET A 156 -26.90 20.77 24.76
N LYS A 157 -25.76 21.47 24.63
CA LYS A 157 -25.60 22.82 25.17
C LYS A 157 -26.41 23.88 24.43
N VAL A 158 -26.44 23.81 23.10
CA VAL A 158 -27.09 24.84 22.26
C VAL A 158 -28.59 24.66 22.20
N LYS A 159 -29.09 23.41 22.17
CA LYS A 159 -30.51 23.10 22.01
C LYS A 159 -31.19 22.54 23.26
N GLY A 160 -30.46 22.35 24.36
CA GLY A 160 -31.01 21.78 25.60
C GLY A 160 -31.45 20.33 25.47
N LEU A 161 -30.87 19.58 24.53
CA LEU A 161 -31.22 18.18 24.26
C LEU A 161 -30.55 17.24 25.26
N THR A 162 -31.18 16.10 25.50
CA THR A 162 -30.52 14.94 26.11
C THR A 162 -29.52 14.31 25.12
N GLU A 163 -28.65 13.44 25.63
CA GLU A 163 -27.66 12.74 24.79
C GLU A 163 -28.33 11.90 23.69
N ASP A 164 -29.38 11.15 24.04
CA ASP A 164 -30.13 10.31 23.10
C ASP A 164 -30.80 11.13 22.01
N GLU A 165 -31.42 12.25 22.36
CA GLU A 165 -32.04 13.17 21.40
C GLU A 165 -31.00 13.81 20.47
N ALA A 166 -29.83 14.18 21.00
CA ALA A 166 -28.74 14.71 20.19
C ALA A 166 -28.23 13.67 19.18
N TYR A 167 -28.11 12.40 19.58
CA TYR A 167 -27.72 11.32 18.67
C TYR A 167 -28.78 11.07 17.58
N VAL A 168 -30.06 11.02 17.96
CA VAL A 168 -31.18 10.87 17.01
C VAL A 168 -31.21 12.02 16.00
N LEU A 169 -30.95 13.25 16.45
CA LEU A 169 -30.88 14.41 15.58
C LEU A 169 -29.71 14.35 14.59
N LEU A 170 -28.52 13.96 15.05
CA LEU A 170 -27.35 13.75 14.18
C LEU A 170 -27.64 12.69 13.11
N ARG A 171 -28.17 11.53 13.53
CA ARG A 171 -28.47 10.41 12.64
C ARG A 171 -29.53 10.76 11.61
N SER A 172 -30.63 11.38 12.03
CA SER A 172 -31.72 11.78 11.13
C SER A 172 -31.25 12.84 10.11
N THR A 173 -30.41 13.77 10.53
CA THR A 173 -29.81 14.77 9.63
C THR A 173 -28.87 14.12 8.63
N ALA A 174 -28.01 13.19 9.06
CA ALA A 174 -27.12 12.45 8.17
C ALA A 174 -27.90 11.66 7.10
N MET A 175 -28.99 11.00 7.48
CA MET A 175 -29.86 10.29 6.55
C MET A 175 -30.53 11.22 5.53
N ARG A 176 -31.06 12.37 5.97
CA ARG A 176 -31.70 13.36 5.09
C ARG A 176 -30.71 13.94 4.07
N GLU A 177 -29.48 14.20 4.49
CA GLU A 177 -28.42 14.77 3.65
C GLU A 177 -27.65 13.70 2.84
N LYS A 178 -27.96 12.41 2.98
CA LYS A 178 -27.22 11.27 2.40
C LYS A 178 -25.72 11.30 2.70
N LYS A 179 -25.37 11.72 3.91
CA LYS A 179 -23.98 11.85 4.40
C LYS A 179 -23.71 10.89 5.54
N LYS A 180 -22.42 10.67 5.83
CA LYS A 180 -22.04 9.90 7.03
C LYS A 180 -22.31 10.74 8.29
N ILE A 181 -22.65 10.07 9.39
CA ILE A 181 -22.93 10.77 10.65
C ILE A 181 -21.72 11.56 11.17
N GLY A 182 -20.50 11.05 10.94
CA GLY A 182 -19.24 11.74 11.25
C GLY A 182 -19.07 13.06 10.49
N GLU A 183 -19.48 13.12 9.22
CA GLU A 183 -19.42 14.34 8.40
C GLU A 183 -20.36 15.43 8.92
N ILE A 184 -21.58 15.05 9.33
CA ILE A 184 -22.54 15.97 9.95
C ILE A 184 -22.02 16.45 11.31
N ALA A 185 -21.48 15.54 12.12
CA ALA A 185 -20.91 15.88 13.42
C ALA A 185 -19.73 16.86 13.26
N GLN A 186 -18.84 16.64 12.28
CA GLN A 186 -17.76 17.56 11.95
C GLN A 186 -18.28 18.94 11.52
N SER A 187 -19.32 18.97 10.68
CA SER A 187 -19.94 20.23 10.23
C SER A 187 -20.49 21.06 11.41
N ILE A 188 -21.09 20.40 12.41
CA ILE A 188 -21.59 21.06 13.62
C ILE A 188 -20.45 21.61 14.48
N ILE A 189 -19.35 20.86 14.63
CA ILE A 189 -18.18 21.32 15.37
C ILE A 189 -17.60 22.57 14.71
N THR A 190 -17.38 22.54 13.39
CA THR A 190 -16.83 23.67 12.63
C THR A 190 -17.74 24.90 12.73
N ALA A 191 -19.06 24.73 12.57
CA ALA A 191 -20.01 25.83 12.73
C ALA A 191 -19.99 26.42 14.16
N SER A 192 -19.88 25.58 15.18
CA SER A 192 -19.79 26.06 16.57
C SER A 192 -18.48 26.77 16.88
N GLU A 193 -17.37 26.40 16.26
CA GLU A 193 -16.07 27.07 16.42
C GLU A 193 -16.06 28.45 15.75
N MET A 194 -16.78 28.61 14.62
CA MET A 194 -16.93 29.90 13.93
C MET A 194 -17.88 30.88 14.63
N LEU A 195 -18.78 30.37 15.48
CA LEU A 195 -19.77 31.16 16.23
C LEU A 195 -19.33 31.49 17.66
N LYS A 196 -18.11 31.10 18.05
CA LYS A 196 -17.46 31.52 19.30
C LYS A 196 -16.67 32.81 19.09
#